data_AF-A0A2K0UR68-F1
#
_entry.id   AF-A0A2K0UR68-F1
#
_cell.length_a   1.000
_cell.length_b   1.000
_cell.length_c   1.000
_cell.angle_alpha   90.00
_cell.angle_beta   90.00
_cell.angle_gamma   90.00
#
_symmetry.space_group_name_H-M   'P 1'
#
loop_
_entity.id
_entity.type
_entity.pdbx_description
1 polymer ?
#
loop_
_entity_poly.entity_id
_entity_poly.type
_entity_poly.pdbx_seq_one_letter_code
_entity_poly.pdbx_strand_id
1 'polypeptide(L)'
;MSCRYVVWDTVFRFLSTFDPDTPVYMGSPSPGQIDKNRDNLRTWFANGGPGFALSRAAVKALIHRDVSPHGQYSGPSVSEIWLPHVKGECCGDSVVGWSLWNSGVALQGYWPMFNPHSLHGIPFSDLYWCQPIMTLHKTSPKDMVEVWKWEFGQRKHNRPLLYSDYWNFHQPGTSGILENWDNGDWDASKSGPEQGIDSFEKCEEACKKDDVCVQWNWRGRDEKECVLARSFRHGEARQPEQRDNKWVDFKSGWLKDRLDKFRKERQCEVVEWVGPSVTRIF
;
A
#
# COMPACT_ATOMS: atom_id res chain seq x y z
N MET A 1 -19.44 0.63 -0.29
CA MET A 1 -18.55 1.76 -0.60
C MET A 1 -17.21 1.17 -1.01
N SER A 2 -16.83 1.25 -2.28
CA SER A 2 -15.51 0.76 -2.72
C SER A 2 -14.45 1.76 -2.24
N CYS A 3 -13.43 1.30 -1.53
CA CYS A 3 -12.28 2.09 -1.13
C CYS A 3 -11.06 1.85 -2.03
N ARG A 4 -11.20 1.08 -3.12
CA ARG A 4 -10.10 0.69 -4.00
C ARG A 4 -10.19 1.34 -5.39
N TYR A 5 -9.09 1.96 -5.83
CA TYR A 5 -8.89 2.36 -7.21
C TYR A 5 -8.05 1.30 -7.95
N VAL A 6 -8.36 1.04 -9.22
CA VAL A 6 -7.67 0.05 -10.05
C VAL A 6 -7.21 0.69 -11.35
N VAL A 7 -5.91 0.65 -11.62
CA VAL A 7 -5.29 1.10 -12.87
C VAL A 7 -5.33 -0.07 -13.86
N TRP A 8 -6.46 -0.20 -14.56
CA TRP A 8 -6.73 -1.37 -15.41
C TRP A 8 -5.69 -1.62 -16.50
N ASP A 9 -5.14 -0.56 -17.11
CA ASP A 9 -4.08 -0.71 -18.13
C ASP A 9 -2.84 -1.44 -17.56
N THR A 10 -2.34 -1.00 -16.39
CA THR A 10 -1.23 -1.65 -15.72
C THR A 10 -1.57 -3.09 -15.33
N VAL A 11 -2.78 -3.32 -14.80
CA VAL A 11 -3.25 -4.66 -14.41
C VAL A 11 -3.24 -5.61 -15.60
N PHE A 12 -3.79 -5.21 -16.75
CA PHE A 12 -3.84 -6.07 -17.93
C PHE A 12 -2.44 -6.35 -18.50
N ARG A 13 -1.57 -5.34 -18.55
CA ARG A 13 -0.17 -5.54 -18.96
C ARG A 13 0.53 -6.56 -18.06
N PHE A 14 0.37 -6.42 -16.75
CA PHE A 14 1.00 -7.31 -15.78
C PHE A 14 0.46 -8.74 -15.89
N LEU A 15 -0.86 -8.92 -15.81
CA LEU A 15 -1.50 -10.24 -15.83
C LEU A 15 -1.33 -10.97 -17.17
N SER A 16 -1.15 -10.25 -18.29
CA SER A 16 -0.91 -10.87 -19.60
C SER A 16 0.39 -11.68 -19.68
N THR A 17 1.30 -11.49 -18.73
CA THR A 17 2.57 -12.22 -18.66
C THR A 17 2.49 -13.54 -17.89
N PHE A 18 1.34 -13.83 -17.25
CA PHE A 18 1.13 -15.03 -16.45
C PHE A 18 0.31 -16.08 -17.21
N ASP A 19 0.64 -17.35 -16.99
CA ASP A 19 -0.18 -18.47 -17.42
C ASP A 19 -1.36 -18.68 -16.44
N PRO A 20 -2.63 -18.55 -16.89
CA PRO A 20 -3.79 -18.76 -16.03
C PRO A 20 -3.98 -20.20 -15.54
N ASP A 21 -3.34 -21.20 -16.17
CA ASP A 21 -3.38 -22.60 -15.74
C ASP A 21 -2.26 -22.99 -14.77
N THR A 22 -1.38 -22.05 -14.43
CA THR A 22 -0.42 -22.19 -13.33
C THR A 22 -1.03 -21.64 -12.02
N PRO A 23 -0.98 -22.36 -10.87
CA PRO A 23 -1.54 -21.87 -9.61
C PRO A 23 -0.80 -20.64 -9.08
N VAL A 24 -1.38 -19.47 -9.32
CA VAL A 24 -0.91 -18.17 -8.82
C VAL A 24 -1.95 -17.52 -7.91
N TYR A 25 -1.51 -17.13 -6.72
CA TYR A 25 -2.17 -16.23 -5.80
C TYR A 25 -1.26 -15.02 -5.57
N MET A 26 -1.73 -13.82 -5.89
CA MET A 26 -0.90 -12.62 -5.87
C MET A 26 -1.59 -11.42 -5.21
N GLY A 27 -0.81 -10.58 -4.53
CA GLY A 27 -1.28 -9.33 -3.95
C GLY A 27 -0.24 -8.69 -3.04
N SER A 28 -0.66 -7.78 -2.17
CA SER A 28 0.23 -7.17 -1.18
C SER A 28 0.41 -8.11 0.02
N PRO A 29 1.64 -8.58 0.37
CA PRO A 29 1.85 -9.52 1.46
C PRO A 29 1.60 -8.94 2.86
N SER A 30 0.85 -9.66 3.68
CA SER A 30 0.69 -9.41 5.12
C SER A 30 0.98 -10.69 5.93
N PRO A 31 1.59 -10.57 7.14
CA PRO A 31 1.92 -11.73 7.95
C PRO A 31 0.67 -12.52 8.35
N GLY A 32 0.63 -13.80 8.00
CA GLY A 32 -0.45 -14.71 8.34
C GLY A 32 -0.16 -15.59 9.56
N GLN A 33 -0.87 -16.73 9.60
CA GLN A 33 -0.77 -17.72 10.66
C GLN A 33 0.57 -18.46 10.65
N ILE A 34 0.88 -19.14 11.75
CA ILE A 34 2.02 -20.07 11.84
C ILE A 34 1.50 -21.48 11.55
N ASP A 35 2.04 -22.11 10.51
CA ASP A 35 1.75 -23.51 10.20
C ASP A 35 2.63 -24.43 11.05
N LYS A 36 2.06 -24.87 12.18
CA LYS A 36 2.72 -25.79 13.12
C LYS A 36 3.01 -27.17 12.51
N ASN A 37 2.32 -27.55 11.44
CA ASN A 37 2.48 -28.85 10.79
C ASN A 37 3.60 -28.83 9.73
N ARG A 38 4.07 -27.64 9.33
CA ARG A 38 5.15 -27.45 8.37
C ARG A 38 6.28 -26.65 9.04
N ASP A 39 6.94 -27.24 10.02
CA ASP A 39 8.11 -26.68 10.72
C ASP A 39 7.90 -25.28 11.31
N ASN A 40 6.70 -24.98 11.81
CA ASN A 40 6.33 -23.65 12.33
C ASN A 40 6.54 -22.53 11.30
N LEU A 41 6.31 -22.80 10.02
CA LEU A 41 6.50 -21.82 8.96
C LEU A 41 5.47 -20.69 9.07
N ARG A 42 5.96 -19.45 8.98
CA ARG A 42 5.10 -18.27 8.83
C ARG A 42 4.45 -18.28 7.45
N THR A 43 3.12 -18.28 7.43
CA THR A 43 2.34 -18.10 6.19
C THR A 43 2.09 -16.63 5.92
N TRP A 44 1.68 -16.33 4.69
CA TRP A 44 1.39 -14.99 4.21
C TRP A 44 0.06 -14.98 3.48
N PHE A 45 -0.68 -13.89 3.62
CA PHE A 45 -1.90 -13.65 2.86
C PHE A 45 -1.84 -12.29 2.17
N ALA A 46 -2.57 -12.15 1.07
CA ALA A 46 -2.69 -10.86 0.39
C ALA A 46 -3.68 -9.97 1.14
N ASN A 47 -3.23 -8.78 1.54
CA ASN A 47 -4.08 -7.76 2.15
C ASN A 47 -5.30 -7.46 1.26
N GLY A 48 -6.49 -7.58 1.82
CA GLY A 48 -7.75 -7.40 1.11
C GLY A 48 -8.00 -5.96 0.66
N GLY A 49 -7.37 -4.96 1.29
CA GLY A 49 -7.55 -3.55 0.95
C GLY A 49 -7.15 -3.24 -0.50
N PRO A 50 -5.87 -3.42 -0.87
CA PRO A 50 -5.39 -3.25 -2.25
C PRO A 50 -5.97 -4.26 -3.23
N GLY A 51 -6.53 -5.35 -2.71
CA GLY A 51 -7.02 -6.47 -3.49
C GLY A 51 -5.92 -7.46 -3.83
N PHE A 52 -6.34 -8.54 -4.46
CA PHE A 52 -5.50 -9.65 -4.86
C PHE A 52 -6.08 -10.29 -6.12
N ALA A 53 -5.27 -11.07 -6.83
CA ALA A 53 -5.69 -11.84 -7.98
C ALA A 53 -5.41 -13.33 -7.77
N LEU A 54 -6.31 -14.15 -8.28
CA LEU A 54 -6.21 -15.61 -8.31
C LEU A 54 -6.27 -16.06 -9.76
N SER A 55 -5.29 -16.85 -10.17
CA SER A 55 -5.35 -17.60 -11.43
C SER A 55 -6.51 -18.60 -11.44
N ARG A 56 -6.92 -19.05 -12.63
CA ARG A 56 -7.91 -20.12 -12.77
C ARG A 56 -7.46 -21.39 -12.06
N ALA A 57 -6.18 -21.76 -12.17
CA ALA A 57 -5.64 -22.93 -11.50
C ALA A 57 -5.62 -22.80 -9.97
N ALA A 58 -5.33 -21.61 -9.41
CA ALA A 58 -5.41 -21.40 -7.96
C ALA A 58 -6.86 -21.54 -7.45
N VAL A 59 -7.83 -21.02 -8.20
CA VAL A 59 -9.25 -21.20 -7.86
C VAL A 59 -9.63 -22.69 -7.92
N LYS A 60 -9.23 -23.41 -8.99
CA LYS A 60 -9.47 -24.86 -9.10
C LYS A 60 -8.86 -25.66 -7.95
N ALA A 61 -7.65 -25.31 -7.52
CA ALA A 61 -6.99 -25.94 -6.38
C ALA A 61 -7.78 -25.69 -5.08
N LEU A 62 -8.21 -24.46 -4.84
CA LEU A 62 -8.98 -24.08 -3.65
C LEU A 62 -10.34 -24.78 -3.55
N ILE A 63 -11.06 -24.90 -4.68
CA ILE A 63 -12.39 -25.49 -4.71
C ILE A 63 -12.38 -26.99 -5.04
N HIS A 64 -11.20 -27.60 -5.11
CA HIS A 64 -11.07 -29.02 -5.41
C HIS A 64 -11.88 -29.84 -4.40
N ARG A 65 -12.63 -30.81 -4.92
CA ARG A 65 -13.39 -31.76 -4.13
C ARG A 65 -13.13 -33.15 -4.67
N ASP A 66 -12.93 -34.07 -3.74
CA ASP A 66 -12.86 -35.48 -4.06
C ASP A 66 -14.17 -35.93 -4.71
N VAL A 67 -14.05 -36.86 -5.64
CA VAL A 67 -15.19 -37.49 -6.32
C VAL A 67 -15.17 -38.98 -6.07
N SER A 68 -16.34 -39.55 -5.83
CA SER A 68 -16.54 -41.00 -5.77
C SER A 68 -16.23 -41.64 -7.14
N PRO A 69 -16.07 -42.97 -7.22
CA PRO A 69 -15.88 -43.68 -8.48
C PRO A 69 -16.99 -43.43 -9.54
N HIS A 70 -18.16 -42.95 -9.11
CA HIS A 70 -19.30 -42.67 -9.99
C HIS A 70 -19.52 -41.16 -10.20
N GLY A 71 -18.54 -40.32 -9.85
CA GLY A 71 -18.54 -38.89 -10.17
C GLY A 71 -19.39 -38.02 -9.24
N GLN A 72 -19.87 -38.53 -8.11
CA GLN A 72 -20.49 -37.68 -7.09
C GLN A 72 -19.41 -37.06 -6.21
N TYR A 73 -19.56 -35.79 -5.85
CA TYR A 73 -18.67 -35.19 -4.86
C TYR A 73 -18.73 -35.94 -3.53
N SER A 74 -17.58 -36.31 -3.02
CA SER A 74 -17.41 -36.90 -1.70
C SER A 74 -16.85 -35.86 -0.72
N GLY A 75 -17.26 -35.98 0.55
CA GLY A 75 -16.79 -35.10 1.61
C GLY A 75 -17.38 -33.69 1.61
N PRO A 76 -16.98 -32.85 2.57
CA PRO A 76 -17.48 -31.48 2.72
C PRO A 76 -17.08 -30.58 1.54
N SER A 77 -17.87 -29.54 1.32
CA SER A 77 -17.50 -28.41 0.46
C SER A 77 -16.38 -27.57 1.07
N VAL A 78 -15.70 -26.77 0.24
CA VAL A 78 -14.67 -25.81 0.72
C VAL A 78 -15.19 -24.92 1.85
N SER A 79 -16.45 -24.46 1.75
CA SER A 79 -17.08 -23.62 2.78
C SER A 79 -17.26 -24.36 4.10
N GLU A 80 -17.57 -25.65 4.08
CA GLU A 80 -17.73 -26.48 5.28
C GLU A 80 -16.38 -26.81 5.92
N ILE A 81 -15.36 -27.12 5.10
CA ILE A 81 -13.98 -27.38 5.57
C ILE A 81 -13.44 -26.18 6.35
N TRP A 82 -13.62 -24.98 5.81
CA TRP A 82 -13.06 -23.74 6.38
C TRP A 82 -14.00 -23.03 7.35
N LEU A 83 -15.23 -23.52 7.57
CA LEU A 83 -16.21 -22.89 8.46
C LEU A 83 -15.66 -22.61 9.88
N PRO A 84 -14.88 -23.51 10.52
CA PRO A 84 -14.30 -23.21 11.83
C PRO A 84 -13.32 -22.04 11.80
N HIS A 85 -12.52 -21.92 10.73
CA HIS A 85 -11.57 -20.82 10.55
C HIS A 85 -12.30 -19.51 10.28
N VAL A 86 -13.33 -19.52 9.41
CA VAL A 86 -14.18 -18.34 9.14
C VAL A 86 -14.81 -17.80 10.41
N LYS A 87 -15.21 -18.65 11.35
CA LYS A 87 -15.81 -18.23 12.63
C LYS A 87 -14.80 -17.64 13.61
N GLY A 88 -13.54 -18.06 13.54
CA GLY A 88 -12.49 -17.68 14.49
C GLY A 88 -11.58 -16.53 14.02
N GLU A 89 -11.60 -16.21 12.73
CA GLU A 89 -10.72 -15.22 12.12
C GLU A 89 -11.47 -13.89 11.89
N CYS A 90 -10.84 -12.76 12.24
CA CYS A 90 -11.43 -11.43 12.06
C CYS A 90 -11.63 -11.02 10.59
N CYS A 91 -10.89 -11.68 9.70
CA CYS A 91 -10.41 -11.08 8.48
C CYS A 91 -10.50 -12.10 7.34
N GLY A 92 -11.42 -11.86 6.39
CA GLY A 92 -11.72 -12.84 5.33
C GLY A 92 -10.57 -13.06 4.34
N ASP A 93 -9.71 -12.07 4.15
CA ASP A 93 -8.48 -12.17 3.36
C ASP A 93 -7.44 -13.10 4.01
N SER A 94 -7.29 -13.03 5.33
CA SER A 94 -6.50 -13.99 6.13
C SER A 94 -7.01 -15.42 5.94
N VAL A 95 -8.34 -15.64 5.99
CA VAL A 95 -8.95 -16.95 5.72
C VAL A 95 -8.63 -17.43 4.31
N VAL A 96 -8.82 -16.59 3.28
CA VAL A 96 -8.51 -16.96 1.89
C VAL A 96 -7.05 -17.36 1.73
N GLY A 97 -6.12 -16.58 2.30
CA GLY A 97 -4.69 -16.89 2.25
C GLY A 97 -4.36 -18.22 2.93
N TRP A 98 -4.95 -18.49 4.09
CA TRP A 98 -4.77 -19.74 4.81
C TRP A 98 -5.34 -20.95 4.04
N SER A 99 -6.53 -20.81 3.45
CA SER A 99 -7.15 -21.87 2.65
C SER A 99 -6.34 -22.20 1.39
N LEU A 100 -5.81 -21.17 0.71
CA LEU A 100 -4.93 -21.34 -0.46
C LEU A 100 -3.61 -22.00 -0.08
N TRP A 101 -2.99 -21.58 1.03
CA TRP A 101 -1.76 -22.19 1.56
C TRP A 101 -1.92 -23.69 1.80
N ASN A 102 -3.04 -24.10 2.41
CA ASN A 102 -3.36 -25.50 2.65
C ASN A 102 -3.71 -26.26 1.37
N SER A 103 -4.16 -25.55 0.33
CA SER A 103 -4.36 -26.08 -1.02
C SER A 103 -3.08 -26.10 -1.87
N GLY A 104 -1.91 -25.82 -1.26
CA GLY A 104 -0.61 -25.82 -1.94
C GLY A 104 -0.30 -24.56 -2.74
N VAL A 105 -1.10 -23.49 -2.62
CA VAL A 105 -0.93 -22.24 -3.35
C VAL A 105 -0.44 -21.15 -2.39
N ALA A 106 0.87 -20.93 -2.37
CA ALA A 106 1.48 -19.87 -1.56
C ALA A 106 1.29 -18.48 -2.19
N LEU A 107 1.26 -17.45 -1.34
CA LEU A 107 1.19 -16.06 -1.80
C LEU A 107 2.46 -15.65 -2.55
N GLN A 108 2.26 -15.01 -3.70
CA GLN A 108 3.26 -14.23 -4.40
C GLN A 108 3.05 -12.74 -4.10
N GLY A 109 3.95 -12.14 -3.32
CA GLY A 109 3.81 -10.75 -2.92
C GLY A 109 4.33 -9.76 -3.97
N TYR A 110 3.48 -8.84 -4.41
CA TYR A 110 3.78 -7.85 -5.47
C TYR A 110 3.56 -6.42 -4.97
N TRP A 111 3.98 -6.14 -3.73
CA TRP A 111 4.05 -4.76 -3.24
C TRP A 111 5.21 -4.01 -3.92
N PRO A 112 5.05 -2.72 -4.21
CA PRO A 112 3.90 -1.84 -3.97
C PRO A 112 2.89 -1.78 -5.10
N MET A 113 3.05 -2.54 -6.21
CA MET A 113 2.10 -2.51 -7.32
C MET A 113 0.64 -2.72 -6.82
N PHE A 114 0.46 -3.64 -5.88
CA PHE A 114 -0.72 -3.66 -5.01
C PHE A 114 -0.48 -2.75 -3.79
N ASN A 115 -1.07 -1.54 -3.81
CA ASN A 115 -0.72 -0.50 -2.83
C ASN A 115 -1.73 -0.41 -1.66
N PRO A 116 -1.28 -0.58 -0.39
CA PRO A 116 -2.11 -0.41 0.82
C PRO A 116 -2.48 1.04 1.16
N HIS A 117 -1.80 2.02 0.56
CA HIS A 117 -1.98 3.43 0.87
C HIS A 117 -3.08 4.07 0.02
N SER A 118 -3.67 5.15 0.55
CA SER A 118 -4.54 6.05 -0.19
C SER A 118 -3.77 6.82 -1.25
N LEU A 119 -4.51 7.40 -2.19
CA LEU A 119 -3.96 8.31 -3.20
C LEU A 119 -3.13 9.45 -2.57
N HIS A 120 -3.66 10.01 -1.48
CA HIS A 120 -3.04 11.10 -0.72
C HIS A 120 -1.84 10.63 0.13
N GLY A 121 -1.86 9.36 0.57
CA GLY A 121 -0.89 8.76 1.49
C GLY A 121 0.24 7.99 0.83
N ILE A 122 0.39 8.03 -0.51
CA ILE A 122 1.47 7.32 -1.21
C ILE A 122 2.84 7.80 -0.68
N PRO A 123 3.67 6.93 -0.09
CA PRO A 123 4.97 7.30 0.47
C PRO A 123 6.05 7.25 -0.62
N PHE A 124 6.08 8.26 -1.50
CA PHE A 124 7.05 8.33 -2.58
C PHE A 124 8.49 8.23 -2.04
N SER A 125 9.21 7.23 -2.55
CA SER A 125 10.57 6.88 -2.20
C SER A 125 11.15 5.97 -3.28
N ASP A 126 12.41 5.57 -3.15
CA ASP A 126 13.04 4.57 -4.03
C ASP A 126 12.25 3.26 -4.14
N LEU A 127 11.52 2.90 -3.08
CA LEU A 127 10.72 1.68 -3.05
C LEU A 127 9.47 1.74 -3.94
N TYR A 128 9.10 2.92 -4.44
CA TYR A 128 7.88 3.15 -5.22
C TYR A 128 8.17 3.81 -6.58
N TRP A 129 9.06 4.81 -6.61
CA TRP A 129 9.10 5.85 -7.63
C TRP A 129 9.06 5.36 -9.09
N CYS A 130 9.89 4.37 -9.45
CA CYS A 130 10.00 3.85 -10.81
C CYS A 130 9.19 2.57 -11.07
N GLN A 131 8.34 2.20 -10.12
CA GLN A 131 7.55 0.98 -10.20
C GLN A 131 6.13 1.28 -10.73
N PRO A 132 5.50 0.32 -11.40
CA PRO A 132 4.11 0.44 -11.80
C PRO A 132 3.16 0.43 -10.61
N ILE A 133 2.00 1.04 -10.81
CA ILE A 133 0.90 0.99 -9.85
C ILE A 133 -0.30 0.27 -10.46
N MET A 134 -0.79 -0.75 -9.76
CA MET A 134 -1.96 -1.53 -10.17
C MET A 134 -3.20 -1.13 -9.37
N THR A 135 -3.08 -0.99 -8.06
CA THR A 135 -4.21 -0.66 -7.19
C THR A 135 -3.82 0.32 -6.10
N LEU A 136 -4.80 1.08 -5.60
CA LEU A 136 -4.71 1.92 -4.39
C LEU A 136 -5.84 1.51 -3.45
N HIS A 137 -5.58 1.46 -2.15
CA HIS A 137 -6.60 1.27 -1.12
C HIS A 137 -7.04 2.63 -0.55
N LYS A 138 -8.08 2.69 0.31
CA LYS A 138 -8.57 3.91 0.98
C LYS A 138 -8.71 5.17 0.09
N THR A 139 -9.00 5.02 -1.20
CA THR A 139 -9.22 6.16 -2.10
C THR A 139 -10.69 6.56 -2.03
N SER A 140 -11.00 7.84 -1.81
CA SER A 140 -12.39 8.28 -1.70
C SER A 140 -13.11 8.20 -3.05
N PRO A 141 -14.44 8.02 -3.10
CA PRO A 141 -15.16 8.01 -4.38
C PRO A 141 -14.94 9.27 -5.23
N LYS A 142 -14.77 10.43 -4.59
CA LYS A 142 -14.45 11.69 -5.28
C LYS A 142 -13.06 11.60 -5.94
N ASP A 143 -12.05 11.22 -5.16
CA ASP A 143 -10.67 11.07 -5.66
C ASP A 143 -10.59 10.04 -6.78
N MET A 144 -11.34 8.93 -6.70
CA MET A 144 -11.39 7.91 -7.75
C MET A 144 -11.87 8.49 -9.09
N VAL A 145 -12.84 9.39 -9.09
CA VAL A 145 -13.33 10.04 -10.32
C VAL A 145 -12.29 11.00 -10.87
N GLU A 146 -11.64 11.77 -10.00
CA GLU A 146 -10.64 12.77 -10.40
C GLU A 146 -9.38 12.10 -10.96
N VAL A 147 -8.86 11.09 -10.27
CA VAL A 147 -7.69 10.34 -10.71
C VAL A 147 -7.97 9.56 -12.00
N TRP A 148 -9.18 9.02 -12.18
CA TRP A 148 -9.56 8.33 -13.42
C TRP A 148 -9.55 9.27 -14.63
N LYS A 149 -10.10 10.48 -14.48
CA LYS A 149 -10.09 11.50 -15.54
C LYS A 149 -8.66 11.91 -15.88
N TRP A 150 -7.82 12.12 -14.87
CA TRP A 150 -6.42 12.46 -15.05
C TRP A 150 -5.63 11.32 -15.72
N GLU A 151 -5.77 10.09 -15.22
CA GLU A 151 -5.11 8.88 -15.73
C GLU A 151 -5.37 8.72 -17.22
N PHE A 152 -6.61 8.92 -17.67
CA PHE A 152 -6.98 8.83 -19.08
C PHE A 152 -6.15 9.75 -19.98
N GLY A 153 -5.82 10.95 -19.51
CA GLY A 153 -4.97 11.91 -20.23
C GLY A 153 -3.46 11.65 -20.11
N GLN A 154 -3.03 10.79 -19.20
CA GLN A 154 -1.60 10.46 -18.96
C GLN A 154 -1.15 9.13 -19.58
N ARG A 155 -2.05 8.42 -20.26
CA ARG A 155 -1.76 7.08 -20.80
C ARG A 155 -0.61 7.10 -21.79
N LYS A 156 0.34 6.20 -21.58
CA LYS A 156 1.49 5.96 -22.47
C LYS A 156 1.32 4.59 -23.11
N HIS A 157 1.40 4.51 -24.45
CA HIS A 157 1.18 3.23 -25.13
C HIS A 157 2.27 2.19 -24.84
N ASN A 158 3.52 2.65 -24.69
CA ASN A 158 4.71 1.82 -24.59
C ASN A 158 5.08 1.39 -23.16
N ARG A 159 4.45 1.94 -22.12
CA ARG A 159 4.74 1.59 -20.72
C ARG A 159 3.53 1.80 -19.80
N PRO A 160 3.41 1.05 -18.70
CA PRO A 160 2.38 1.30 -17.69
C PRO A 160 2.57 2.67 -17.01
N LEU A 161 1.55 3.06 -16.25
CA LEU A 161 1.59 4.21 -15.35
C LEU A 161 2.46 3.89 -14.12
N LEU A 162 3.40 4.77 -13.81
CA LEU A 162 4.33 4.62 -12.68
C LEU A 162 3.94 5.55 -11.52
N TYR A 163 4.48 5.28 -10.33
CA TYR A 163 4.37 6.21 -9.20
C TYR A 163 4.93 7.60 -9.52
N SER A 164 6.05 7.68 -10.25
CA SER A 164 6.61 8.95 -10.73
C SER A 164 5.67 9.74 -11.63
N ASP A 165 4.79 9.08 -12.39
CA ASP A 165 3.74 9.77 -13.14
C ASP A 165 2.65 10.28 -12.20
N TYR A 166 2.21 9.46 -11.24
CA TYR A 166 1.22 9.79 -10.21
C TYR A 166 1.58 11.00 -9.37
N TRP A 167 2.88 11.24 -9.13
CA TRP A 167 3.34 12.45 -8.49
C TRP A 167 2.79 13.71 -9.18
N ASN A 168 2.61 13.72 -10.50
CA ASN A 168 2.10 14.88 -11.24
C ASN A 168 0.62 15.21 -10.95
N PHE A 169 -0.13 14.29 -10.33
CA PHE A 169 -1.53 14.51 -9.96
C PHE A 169 -1.65 15.49 -8.79
N HIS A 170 -0.92 15.25 -7.70
CA HIS A 170 -0.95 16.08 -6.49
C HIS A 170 0.26 17.02 -6.34
N GLN A 171 1.36 16.70 -7.01
CA GLN A 171 2.63 17.44 -6.97
C GLN A 171 3.10 17.75 -5.54
N PRO A 172 3.15 16.76 -4.63
CA PRO A 172 3.59 16.98 -3.26
C PRO A 172 4.97 17.64 -3.22
N GLY A 173 5.11 18.64 -2.35
CA GLY A 173 6.33 19.41 -2.17
C GLY A 173 6.58 20.54 -3.18
N THR A 174 5.60 20.86 -4.03
CA THR A 174 5.61 22.10 -4.83
C THR A 174 5.29 23.34 -4.00
N SER A 175 4.36 23.20 -3.05
CA SER A 175 4.12 24.16 -1.97
C SER A 175 5.02 23.83 -0.78
N GLY A 176 5.73 24.81 -0.24
CA GLY A 176 6.71 24.58 0.84
C GLY A 176 6.07 24.19 2.18
N ILE A 177 4.98 24.87 2.56
CA ILE A 177 4.29 24.69 3.85
C ILE A 177 2.78 24.76 3.60
N LEU A 178 2.01 23.89 4.26
CA LEU A 178 0.55 23.89 4.28
C LEU A 178 0.03 23.87 5.71
N GLU A 179 -0.93 24.75 6.01
CA GLU A 179 -1.66 24.77 7.27
C GLU A 179 -2.91 23.89 7.20
N ASN A 180 -3.36 23.39 8.36
CA ASN A 180 -4.49 22.46 8.48
C ASN A 180 -4.33 21.27 7.53
N TRP A 181 -3.13 20.69 7.55
CA TRP A 181 -2.73 19.65 6.62
C TRP A 181 -1.87 18.62 7.33
N ASP A 182 -2.20 17.34 7.18
CA ASP A 182 -1.47 16.23 7.76
C ASP A 182 -0.82 15.37 6.66
N ASN A 183 0.51 15.39 6.62
CA ASN A 183 1.33 14.57 5.76
C ASN A 183 2.18 13.55 6.56
N GLY A 184 1.98 13.45 7.88
CA GLY A 184 2.67 12.50 8.75
C GLY A 184 2.00 11.14 8.77
N ASP A 185 2.77 10.05 8.71
CA ASP A 185 2.25 8.67 8.78
C ASP A 185 3.26 7.74 9.49
N TRP A 186 2.98 6.44 9.50
CA TRP A 186 3.67 5.40 10.27
C TRP A 186 5.17 5.20 9.96
N ASP A 187 5.65 5.59 8.77
CA ASP A 187 7.04 5.42 8.33
C ASP A 187 7.97 6.58 8.76
N ALA A 188 7.46 7.48 9.60
CA ALA A 188 8.16 8.67 10.06
C ALA A 188 8.68 8.52 11.50
N SER A 189 9.80 9.19 11.80
CA SER A 189 10.30 9.30 13.17
C SER A 189 9.58 10.42 13.91
N LYS A 190 9.26 10.18 15.19
CA LYS A 190 8.58 11.15 16.05
C LYS A 190 9.56 11.75 17.06
N SER A 191 9.38 13.02 17.36
CA SER A 191 10.18 13.78 18.33
C SER A 191 9.31 14.88 18.95
N GLY A 192 9.79 15.52 20.01
CA GLY A 192 9.02 16.57 20.68
C GLY A 192 9.89 17.49 21.54
N PRO A 193 9.28 18.15 22.54
CA PRO A 193 9.96 19.19 23.33
C PRO A 193 11.14 18.65 24.14
N GLU A 194 11.11 17.37 24.53
CA GLU A 194 12.20 16.71 25.25
C GLU A 194 13.51 16.67 24.44
N GLN A 195 13.41 16.64 23.10
CA GLN A 195 14.54 16.71 22.18
C GLN A 195 14.83 18.15 21.73
N GLY A 196 14.24 19.16 22.38
CA GLY A 196 14.39 20.57 22.05
C GLY A 196 13.53 21.03 20.86
N ILE A 197 12.62 20.19 20.35
CA ILE A 197 11.73 20.49 19.23
C ILE A 197 10.34 20.84 19.76
N ASP A 198 10.11 22.11 20.07
CA ASP A 198 8.89 22.62 20.71
C ASP A 198 8.06 23.56 19.81
N SER A 199 8.47 23.75 18.56
CA SER A 199 7.78 24.58 17.57
C SER A 199 7.85 24.00 16.15
N PHE A 200 7.01 24.53 15.27
CA PHE A 200 7.00 24.17 13.84
C PHE A 200 8.36 24.46 13.17
N GLU A 201 8.96 25.61 13.47
CA GLU A 201 10.23 26.05 12.91
C GLU A 201 11.38 25.14 13.38
N LYS A 202 11.38 24.74 14.66
CA LYS A 202 12.36 23.78 15.16
C LYS A 202 12.18 22.38 14.54
N CYS A 203 10.95 21.99 14.23
CA CYS A 203 10.67 20.75 13.52
C CYS A 203 11.21 20.80 12.08
N GLU A 204 11.03 21.92 11.38
CA GLU A 204 11.65 22.17 10.08
C GLU A 204 13.18 22.14 10.16
N GLU A 205 13.78 22.81 11.14
CA GLU A 205 15.23 22.78 11.35
C GLU A 205 15.75 21.37 11.62
N ALA A 206 15.00 20.56 12.38
CA ALA A 206 15.34 19.17 12.63
C ALA A 206 15.32 18.36 11.33
N CYS A 207 14.31 18.54 10.46
CA CYS A 207 14.28 17.91 9.15
C CYS A 207 15.45 18.38 8.25
N LYS A 208 15.82 19.66 8.30
CA LYS A 208 16.97 20.19 7.56
C LYS A 208 18.29 19.58 8.05
N LYS A 209 18.43 19.30 9.35
CA LYS A 209 19.63 18.69 9.96
C LYS A 209 19.73 17.18 9.71
N ASP A 210 18.61 16.48 9.58
CA ASP A 210 18.59 15.06 9.21
C ASP A 210 18.75 14.93 7.68
N ASP A 211 19.88 14.40 7.21
CA ASP A 211 20.20 14.28 5.78
C ASP A 211 19.20 13.46 4.97
N VAL A 212 18.46 12.53 5.61
CA VAL A 212 17.49 11.66 4.92
C VAL A 212 16.05 12.15 5.05
N CYS A 213 15.78 13.19 5.82
CA CYS A 213 14.45 13.78 5.92
C CYS A 213 14.08 14.54 4.64
N VAL A 214 12.85 14.41 4.16
CA VAL A 214 12.37 15.15 2.98
C VAL A 214 11.05 15.89 3.25
N GLN A 215 10.41 15.57 4.35
CA GLN A 215 9.08 16.01 4.73
C GLN A 215 8.98 16.06 6.25
N TRP A 216 8.25 17.05 6.78
CA TRP A 216 7.91 17.10 8.20
C TRP A 216 6.44 17.45 8.41
N ASN A 217 5.88 16.97 9.51
CA ASN A 217 4.58 17.34 10.03
C ASN A 217 4.73 17.80 11.49
N TRP A 218 4.09 18.91 11.82
CA TRP A 218 3.99 19.41 13.18
C TRP A 218 2.56 19.26 13.67
N ARG A 219 2.43 18.57 14.80
CA ARG A 219 1.21 18.39 15.57
C ARG A 219 1.32 19.28 16.80
N GLY A 220 0.84 20.51 16.67
CA GLY A 220 1.13 21.56 17.63
C GLY A 220 0.16 21.60 18.82
N ARG A 221 -0.09 22.82 19.30
CA ARG A 221 -0.85 23.15 20.51
C ARG A 221 -0.44 22.31 21.72
N ASP A 222 -1.25 21.33 22.08
CA ASP A 222 -1.10 20.53 23.30
C ASP A 222 -0.24 19.27 23.07
N GLU A 223 -0.14 18.79 21.82
CA GLU A 223 0.61 17.58 21.47
C GLU A 223 2.11 17.87 21.31
N LYS A 224 2.45 18.98 20.63
CA LYS A 224 3.82 19.43 20.36
C LYS A 224 4.71 18.31 19.80
N GLU A 225 4.17 17.48 18.91
CA GLU A 225 4.88 16.37 18.28
C GLU A 225 5.38 16.78 16.89
N CYS A 226 6.67 16.55 16.65
CA CYS A 226 7.31 16.68 15.34
C CYS A 226 7.45 15.30 14.71
N VAL A 227 7.00 15.17 13.47
CA VAL A 227 7.03 13.92 12.70
C VAL A 227 7.89 14.15 11.46
N LEU A 228 9.03 13.47 11.37
CA LEU A 228 10.01 13.61 10.29
C LEU A 228 9.99 12.37 9.39
N ALA A 229 9.77 12.57 8.10
CA ALA A 229 9.62 11.47 7.12
C ALA A 229 10.77 11.44 6.11
N ARG A 230 11.18 10.21 5.77
CA ARG A 230 12.19 9.91 4.73
C ARG A 230 11.59 9.63 3.36
N SER A 231 10.29 9.34 3.32
CA SER A 231 9.47 9.37 2.11
C SER A 231 8.69 10.68 2.08
N PHE A 232 8.12 11.02 0.93
CA PHE A 232 7.25 12.19 0.81
C PHE A 232 5.90 11.78 0.26
N ARG A 233 4.85 12.40 0.80
CA ARG A 233 3.46 12.18 0.38
C ARG A 233 2.72 13.49 0.22
N HIS A 234 1.54 13.43 -0.40
CA HIS A 234 0.67 14.60 -0.45
C HIS A 234 0.07 14.91 0.91
N GLY A 235 -0.40 13.90 1.64
CA GLY A 235 -1.17 14.10 2.86
C GLY A 235 -2.59 14.57 2.56
N GLU A 236 -3.33 14.89 3.61
CA GLU A 236 -4.74 15.27 3.50
C GLU A 236 -5.03 16.53 4.32
N ALA A 237 -6.08 17.26 3.93
CA ALA A 237 -6.59 18.37 4.72
C ALA A 237 -7.04 17.86 6.10
N ARG A 238 -6.53 18.47 7.15
CA ARG A 238 -6.81 18.11 8.54
C ARG A 238 -7.06 19.34 9.37
N GLN A 239 -8.32 19.56 9.72
CA GLN A 239 -8.70 20.67 10.60
C GLN A 239 -8.21 20.41 12.02
N PRO A 240 -8.00 21.48 12.83
CA PRO A 240 -7.67 21.31 14.24
C PRO A 240 -8.75 20.48 14.93
N GLU A 241 -8.32 19.50 15.72
CA GLU A 241 -9.23 18.56 16.36
C GLU A 241 -8.75 18.20 17.77
N GLN A 242 -9.65 17.60 18.55
CA GLN A 242 -9.33 17.08 19.87
C GLN A 242 -9.00 15.58 19.78
N ARG A 243 -7.82 15.18 20.27
CA ARG A 243 -7.37 13.79 20.40
C ARG A 243 -6.96 13.56 21.84
N ASP A 244 -7.49 12.53 22.50
CA ASP A 244 -7.14 12.19 23.89
C ASP A 244 -7.18 13.41 24.85
N ASN A 245 -8.25 14.22 24.73
CA ASN A 245 -8.46 15.48 25.45
C ASN A 245 -7.46 16.62 25.15
N LYS A 246 -6.56 16.45 24.18
CA LYS A 246 -5.62 17.48 23.70
C LYS A 246 -6.09 18.10 22.39
N TRP A 247 -5.99 19.41 22.25
CA TRP A 247 -6.18 20.07 20.96
C TRP A 247 -4.90 19.99 20.13
N VAL A 248 -5.06 19.66 18.86
CA VAL A 248 -3.96 19.50 17.90
C VAL A 248 -4.27 20.31 16.67
N ASP A 249 -3.29 21.11 16.22
CA ASP A 249 -3.26 21.72 14.89
C ASP A 249 -2.19 21.02 14.04
N PHE A 250 -2.44 20.94 12.73
CA PHE A 250 -1.58 20.22 11.80
C PHE A 250 -0.96 21.20 10.82
N LYS A 251 0.37 21.23 10.77
CA LYS A 251 1.13 21.94 9.74
C LYS A 251 2.11 21.00 9.07
N SER A 252 2.11 21.01 7.76
CA SER A 252 2.92 20.12 6.93
C SER A 252 3.91 20.90 6.10
N GLY A 253 5.13 20.38 5.96
CA GLY A 253 6.16 20.98 5.12
C GLY A 253 6.97 19.94 4.34
N TRP A 254 7.62 20.41 3.28
CA TRP A 254 8.46 19.60 2.41
C TRP A 254 9.76 20.35 2.09
N LEU A 255 10.87 19.62 2.03
CA LEU A 255 12.15 20.17 1.59
C LEU A 255 12.22 20.13 0.07
N LYS A 256 11.67 21.17 -0.56
CA LYS A 256 11.55 21.30 -2.02
C LYS A 256 12.83 20.97 -2.77
N ASP A 257 13.97 21.52 -2.34
CA ASP A 257 15.26 21.28 -3.00
C ASP A 257 15.66 19.80 -2.98
N ARG A 258 15.38 19.09 -1.88
CA ARG A 258 15.66 17.65 -1.77
C ARG A 258 14.74 16.84 -2.68
N LEU A 259 13.47 17.22 -2.78
CA LEU A 259 12.51 16.57 -3.68
C LEU A 259 12.84 16.84 -5.15
N ASP A 260 13.19 18.07 -5.51
CA ASP A 260 13.59 18.44 -6.86
C ASP A 260 14.85 17.67 -7.27
N LYS A 261 15.83 17.54 -6.35
CA LYS A 261 17.01 16.69 -6.54
C LYS A 261 16.63 15.21 -6.69
N PHE A 262 15.81 14.66 -5.80
CA PHE A 262 15.34 13.27 -5.84
C PHE A 262 14.73 12.93 -7.20
N ARG A 263 13.83 13.79 -7.70
CA ARG A 263 13.17 13.63 -9.00
C ARG A 263 14.15 13.74 -10.16
N LYS A 264 15.09 14.69 -10.10
CA LYS A 264 16.11 14.87 -11.14
C LYS A 264 17.02 13.64 -11.26
N GLU A 265 17.39 13.03 -10.13
CA GLU A 265 18.26 11.86 -10.10
C GLU A 265 17.55 10.56 -10.51
N ARG A 266 16.21 10.53 -10.52
CA ARG A 266 15.41 9.32 -10.76
C ARG A 266 14.43 9.50 -11.91
N GLN A 267 14.94 9.33 -13.13
CA GLN A 267 14.18 9.55 -14.37
C GLN A 267 13.30 8.37 -14.80
N CYS A 268 13.42 7.20 -14.17
CA CYS A 268 12.63 6.01 -14.49
C CYS A 268 12.62 5.64 -15.98
N GLU A 269 13.78 5.66 -16.62
CA GLU A 269 13.94 5.32 -18.05
C GLU A 269 13.52 3.87 -18.35
N VAL A 270 13.71 2.98 -17.38
CA VAL A 270 13.27 1.58 -17.42
C VAL A 270 12.19 1.37 -16.36
N VAL A 271 11.14 0.64 -16.75
CA VAL A 271 10.06 0.26 -15.83
C VAL A 271 10.56 -0.81 -14.87
N GLU A 272 10.48 -0.53 -13.57
CA GLU A 272 10.88 -1.47 -12.53
C GLU A 272 9.70 -2.37 -12.15
N TRP A 273 9.42 -3.39 -12.97
CA TRP A 273 8.46 -4.42 -12.62
C TRP A 273 8.94 -5.19 -11.40
N VAL A 274 8.06 -5.33 -10.41
CA VAL A 274 8.40 -5.99 -9.16
C VAL A 274 8.18 -7.50 -9.29
N GLY A 275 9.19 -8.30 -8.98
CA GLY A 275 9.06 -9.76 -8.84
C GLY A 275 8.36 -10.17 -7.54
N PRO A 276 7.98 -11.45 -7.35
CA PRO A 276 7.31 -11.89 -6.13
C PRO A 276 8.25 -11.85 -4.91
N SER A 277 7.79 -11.29 -3.79
CA SER A 277 8.51 -11.27 -2.51
C SER A 277 7.53 -11.13 -1.35
N VAL A 278 7.76 -11.92 -0.30
CA VAL A 278 7.05 -11.80 1.00
C VAL A 278 7.89 -11.08 2.06
N THR A 279 9.13 -10.67 1.72
CA THR A 279 10.00 -9.89 2.60
C THR A 279 9.78 -8.40 2.46
N ARG A 280 9.30 -7.94 1.30
CA ARG A 280 8.86 -6.56 1.06
C ARG A 280 7.40 -6.44 1.48
N ILE A 281 7.20 -5.79 2.61
CA ILE A 281 5.89 -5.59 3.24
C ILE A 281 5.69 -4.09 3.49
N PHE A 282 4.49 -3.76 3.92
CA PHE A 282 3.98 -2.46 4.32
C PHE A 282 3.29 -2.62 5.67
#